data_AF-A0A527HEG5-F1
#
_entry.id   AF-A0A527HEG5-F1
#
_cell.length_a   1.000
_cell.length_b   1.000
_cell.length_c   1.000
_cell.angle_alpha   90.00
_cell.angle_beta   90.00
_cell.angle_gamma   90.00
#
_symmetry.space_group_name_H-M   'P 1'
#
loop_
_entity.id
_entity.type
_entity.pdbx_description
1 polymer ?
#
loop_
_entity_poly.entity_id
_entity_poly.type
_entity_poly.pdbx_seq_one_letter_code
_entity_poly.pdbx_strand_id
1 'polypeptide(L)' 'QLKARGFEVAAIDMSEISKTGGGIHCMAQALKREPA' A
#
# COMPACT_ATOMS: atom_id res chain seq x y z
N GLN A 1 8.41 6.33 -9.78
CA GLN A 1 7.44 6.28 -10.90
C GLN A 1 6.04 6.76 -10.50
N LEU A 2 5.45 6.29 -9.38
CA LEU A 2 4.08 6.70 -8.99
C LEU A 2 3.93 8.19 -8.68
N LYS A 3 4.85 8.79 -7.91
CA LYS A 3 4.85 10.25 -7.64
C LYS A 3 4.89 11.08 -8.93
N ALA A 4 5.68 10.66 -9.93
CA ALA A 4 5.78 11.35 -11.23
C ALA A 4 4.49 11.26 -12.06
N ARG A 5 3.60 10.32 -11.76
CA ARG A 5 2.26 10.22 -12.37
C ARG A 5 1.19 11.01 -11.59
N GLY A 6 1.59 11.82 -10.61
CA GLY A 6 0.68 12.65 -9.80
C GLY A 6 0.01 11.94 -8.63
N PHE A 7 0.38 10.68 -8.33
CA PHE A 7 -0.14 10.00 -7.15
C PHE A 7 0.55 10.48 -5.88
N GLU A 8 -0.25 10.72 -4.83
CA GLU A 8 0.26 10.78 -3.47
C GLU A 8 0.73 9.38 -3.05
N VAL A 9 1.95 9.31 -2.52
CA VAL A 9 2.56 8.04 -2.12
C VAL A 9 2.90 8.11 -0.64
N ALA A 10 2.16 7.34 0.16
CA ALA A 10 2.50 7.09 1.55
C ALA A 10 3.78 6.25 1.61
N ALA A 11 4.82 6.79 2.24
CA ALA A 11 6.05 6.06 2.53
C ALA A 11 5.93 5.45 3.93
N ILE A 12 5.70 4.14 3.99
CA ILE A 12 5.54 3.37 5.22
C ILE A 12 6.71 2.39 5.32
N ASP A 13 7.25 2.19 6.51
CA ASP A 13 8.23 1.12 6.74
C ASP A 13 7.54 -0.25 6.66
N MET A 14 8.00 -1.08 5.72
CA MET A 14 7.48 -2.42 5.45
C MET A 14 8.57 -3.49 5.66
N SER A 15 9.69 -3.13 6.29
CA SER A 15 10.90 -3.97 6.38
C SER A 15 10.62 -5.34 7.00
N GLU A 16 9.89 -5.40 8.11
CA GLU A 16 9.56 -6.67 8.78
C GLU A 16 8.55 -7.52 7.99
N ILE A 17 7.54 -6.90 7.39
CA ILE A 17 6.50 -7.61 6.61
C ILE A 17 7.10 -8.15 5.30
N SER A 18 8.03 -7.42 4.71
CA SER A 18 8.66 -7.83 3.44
C SER A 18 9.49 -9.11 3.59
N LYS A 19 10.02 -9.40 4.80
CA LYS A 19 10.74 -10.65 5.09
C LYS A 19 9.88 -11.89 4.92
N THR A 20 8.56 -11.77 5.14
CA THR A 20 7.60 -12.87 4.96
C THR A 20 7.07 -12.95 3.53
N GLY A 21 7.53 -12.07 2.63
CA GLY A 21 7.03 -11.95 1.25
C GLY A 21 5.74 -11.15 1.12
N GLY A 22 5.28 -10.51 2.19
CA GLY A 22 4.04 -9.73 2.21
C GLY A 22 4.23 -8.28 1.74
N GLY A 23 3.21 -7.75 1.05
CA GLY A 23 3.05 -6.32 0.79
C GLY A 23 1.75 -5.78 1.39
N ILE A 24 1.55 -4.46 1.39
CA ILE A 24 0.35 -3.83 1.98
C ILE A 24 -0.95 -4.39 1.39
N HIS A 25 -0.99 -4.69 0.09
CA HIS A 25 -2.16 -5.30 -0.55
C HIS A 25 -2.41 -6.73 -0.09
N CYS A 26 -1.37 -7.51 0.19
CA CYS A 26 -1.49 -8.87 0.70
C CYS A 26 -2.05 -8.90 2.13
N MET A 27 -1.79 -7.85 2.91
CA MET A 27 -2.14 -7.76 4.34
C MET A 27 -3.44 -6.97 4.61
N ALA A 28 -3.92 -6.23 3.62
CA ALA A 28 -5.09 -5.36 3.78
C ALA A 28 -6.30 -5.89 3.03
N GLN A 29 -7.46 -5.80 3.68
CA GLN A 29 -8.75 -6.11 3.07
C GLN A 29 -9.66 -4.88 3.14
N ALA A 30 -10.15 -4.43 1.99
CA ALA A 30 -11.07 -3.29 1.91
C ALA A 30 -12.51 -3.75 2.18
N LEU A 31 -12.96 -3.69 3.44
CA LEU A 31 -14.31 -4.09 3.85
C LEU A 31 -15.40 -3.09 3.44
N LYS A 32 -15.05 -1.80 3.38
CA LYS A 32 -15.90 -0.70 2.89
C LYS A 32 -15.03 0.29 2.12
N ARG A 33 -15.60 0.93 1.10
CA ARG A 33 -15.00 2.06 0.38
C ARG A 33 -16.04 3.18 0.28
N GLU A 34 -15.59 4.41 0.36
CA GLU A 34 -16.43 5.55 -0.02
C GLU A 34 -16.60 5.56 -1.55
N PRO A 35 -17.76 6.00 -2.07
CA PRO A 35 -17.97 6.12 -3.51
C PRO A 35 -16.97 7.10 -4.12
N ALA A 36 -16.64 6.86 -5.40
CA ALA A 36 -15.71 7.69 -6.17
C ALA A 36 -16.31 9.04 -6.56
#